data_AF-E4WZJ7-F1
#
_entry.id   AF-E4WZJ7-F1
#
_cell.length_a   1.000
_cell.length_b   1.000
_cell.length_c   1.000
_cell.angle_alpha   90.00
_cell.angle_beta   90.00
_cell.angle_gamma   90.00
#
_symmetry.space_group_name_H-M   'P 1'
#
loop_
_entity.id
_entity.type
_entity.pdbx_description
1 polymer ?
#
loop_
_entity_poly.entity_id
_entity_poly.type
_entity_poly.pdbx_seq_one_letter_code
_entity_poly.pdbx_strand_id
1 'polypeptide(L)'
;MASRRSRYFGIVQVLLLYLIHFAVSCFSWFFKIVRRLNPFKSSKLSNKFYQSPEHVALVSYKNSLIDSSQMREIALELLQRGCKKISIWDPDRRMEKSKIDWSELNCRVLTPKNGGSTVSDSIKRMKASSVSVREVNVELLDHFIGPNGEEPELLLCCGALDLVSTKGYPPWALRLTTIYPLPSPYSKSQVNEVLSRYSTVSQRYGK
;
A
#
# COMPACT_ATOMS: atom_id res chain seq x y z
N MET A 1 62.54 15.63 -17.72
CA MET A 1 61.25 15.90 -18.40
C MET A 1 60.14 14.94 -17.92
N ALA A 2 59.87 14.84 -16.61
CA ALA A 2 58.94 13.83 -16.05
C ALA A 2 57.83 14.40 -15.14
N SER A 3 57.46 15.68 -15.28
CA SER A 3 56.52 16.35 -14.35
C SER A 3 55.14 16.67 -14.93
N ARG A 4 54.93 16.51 -16.26
CA ARG A 4 53.65 16.88 -16.88
C ARG A 4 52.64 15.72 -17.01
N ARG A 5 53.06 14.45 -17.13
CA ARG A 5 52.15 13.30 -17.33
C ARG A 5 51.30 12.92 -16.11
N SER A 6 51.77 13.19 -14.89
CA SER A 6 51.07 12.80 -13.65
C SER A 6 49.80 13.64 -13.38
N ARG A 7 49.82 14.94 -13.74
CA ARG A 7 48.66 15.84 -13.52
C ARG A 7 47.49 15.55 -14.47
N TYR A 8 47.75 15.12 -15.70
CA TYR A 8 46.68 14.73 -16.63
C TYR A 8 45.97 13.44 -16.21
N PHE A 9 46.69 12.51 -15.58
CA PHE A 9 46.09 11.25 -15.13
C PHE A 9 45.05 11.45 -14.03
N GLY A 10 45.35 12.32 -13.05
CA GLY A 10 44.40 12.67 -11.99
C GLY A 10 43.15 13.39 -12.51
N ILE A 11 43.32 14.33 -13.45
CA ILE A 11 42.19 15.07 -14.04
C ILE A 11 41.29 14.13 -14.86
N VAL A 12 41.88 13.23 -15.65
CA VAL A 12 41.13 12.24 -16.44
C VAL A 12 40.36 11.27 -15.53
N GLN A 13 40.97 10.83 -14.42
CA GLN A 13 40.31 9.93 -13.47
C GLN A 13 39.14 10.60 -12.75
N VAL A 14 39.26 11.86 -12.36
CA VAL A 14 38.17 12.63 -11.75
C VAL A 14 37.04 12.85 -12.75
N LEU A 15 37.35 13.22 -14.00
CA LEU A 15 36.34 13.39 -15.06
C LEU A 15 35.62 12.08 -15.37
N LEU A 16 36.32 10.95 -15.37
CA LEU A 16 35.72 9.63 -15.56
C LEU A 16 34.74 9.28 -14.44
N LEU A 17 35.09 9.56 -13.18
CA LEU A 17 34.21 9.32 -12.04
C LEU A 17 32.95 10.20 -12.09
N TYR A 18 33.09 11.47 -12.48
CA TYR A 18 31.93 12.35 -12.69
C TYR A 18 31.03 11.86 -13.83
N LEU A 19 31.61 11.39 -14.93
CA LEU A 19 30.86 10.80 -16.05
C LEU A 19 30.10 9.55 -15.63
N ILE A 20 30.70 8.68 -14.82
CA ILE A 20 30.04 7.48 -14.29
C ILE A 20 28.90 7.86 -13.35
N HIS A 21 29.12 8.78 -12.41
CA HIS A 21 28.07 9.25 -11.49
C HIS A 21 26.91 9.93 -12.23
N PHE A 22 27.23 10.74 -13.23
CA PHE A 22 26.23 11.37 -14.09
C PHE A 22 25.46 10.32 -14.88
N ALA A 23 26.13 9.34 -15.49
CA ALA A 23 25.50 8.25 -16.21
C ALA A 23 24.57 7.43 -15.32
N VAL A 24 24.99 7.06 -14.10
CA VAL A 24 24.14 6.33 -13.13
C VAL A 24 22.93 7.16 -12.71
N SER A 25 23.10 8.47 -12.52
CA SER A 25 22.01 9.38 -12.15
C SER A 25 21.01 9.56 -13.30
N CYS A 26 21.51 9.75 -14.53
CA CYS A 26 20.70 9.80 -15.74
C CYS A 26 19.99 8.48 -15.99
N PHE A 27 20.64 7.35 -15.75
CA PHE A 27 20.03 6.02 -15.91
C PHE A 27 18.92 5.80 -14.87
N SER A 28 19.15 6.16 -13.61
CA SER A 28 18.13 6.10 -12.56
C SER A 28 16.93 6.99 -12.87
N TRP A 29 17.17 8.23 -13.32
CA TRP A 29 16.13 9.16 -13.72
C TRP A 29 15.37 8.68 -14.96
N PHE A 30 16.08 8.17 -15.97
CA PHE A 30 15.51 7.58 -17.18
C PHE A 30 14.65 6.37 -16.83
N PHE A 31 15.09 5.47 -15.94
CA PHE A 31 14.26 4.33 -15.49
C PHE A 31 13.04 4.78 -14.68
N LYS A 32 13.14 5.85 -13.88
CA LYS A 32 11.97 6.45 -13.22
C LYS A 32 10.97 7.02 -14.23
N ILE A 33 11.45 7.64 -15.31
CA ILE A 33 10.60 8.18 -16.38
C ILE A 33 10.01 7.08 -17.24
N VAL A 34 10.81 6.11 -17.66
CA VAL A 34 10.33 4.95 -18.43
C VAL A 34 9.32 4.16 -17.61
N ARG A 35 9.47 4.01 -16.28
CA ARG A 35 8.44 3.42 -15.42
C ARG A 35 7.17 4.26 -15.32
N ARG A 36 7.27 5.60 -15.38
CA ARG A 36 6.10 6.49 -15.43
C ARG A 36 5.42 6.50 -16.80
N LEU A 37 6.16 6.25 -17.89
CA LEU A 37 5.67 6.32 -19.27
C LEU A 37 5.31 4.95 -19.86
N ASN A 38 5.77 3.83 -19.29
CA ASN A 38 5.27 2.48 -19.58
C ASN A 38 4.37 2.02 -18.43
N PRO A 39 3.06 2.34 -18.44
CA PRO A 39 2.12 1.49 -17.74
C PRO A 39 2.20 0.12 -18.42
N PHE A 40 2.71 -0.86 -17.68
CA PHE A 40 2.80 -2.27 -18.02
C PHE A 40 1.90 -2.69 -19.21
N LYS A 41 2.51 -3.12 -20.33
CA LYS A 41 1.80 -3.87 -21.35
C LYS A 41 1.19 -5.10 -20.69
N SER A 42 -0.12 -5.04 -20.42
CA SER A 42 -0.85 -6.16 -19.85
C SER A 42 -0.81 -7.29 -20.87
N SER A 43 -0.30 -8.44 -20.42
CA SER A 43 -0.55 -9.68 -21.13
C SER A 43 -2.06 -9.87 -21.18
N LYS A 44 -2.56 -10.17 -22.38
CA LYS A 44 -3.96 -10.48 -22.67
C LYS A 44 -4.41 -11.72 -21.88
N LEU A 45 -4.74 -11.56 -20.60
CA LEU A 45 -5.68 -12.44 -19.91
C LEU A 45 -7.03 -11.73 -19.92
N SER A 46 -8.07 -12.44 -20.35
CA SER A 46 -9.42 -11.93 -20.60
C SER A 46 -9.87 -10.84 -19.61
N ASN A 47 -9.90 -9.59 -20.08
CA ASN A 47 -10.59 -8.49 -19.41
C ASN A 47 -12.10 -8.73 -19.47
N LYS A 48 -12.63 -9.60 -18.61
CA LYS A 48 -13.95 -9.31 -18.05
C LYS A 48 -13.73 -8.06 -17.21
N PHE A 49 -14.39 -6.96 -17.58
CA PHE A 49 -14.39 -5.73 -16.80
C PHE A 49 -15.10 -6.00 -15.47
N TYR A 50 -14.37 -6.57 -14.53
CA TYR A 50 -14.81 -6.65 -13.15
C TYR A 50 -14.78 -5.23 -12.58
N GLN A 51 -15.79 -4.86 -11.79
CA GLN A 51 -15.68 -3.68 -10.94
C GLN A 51 -14.51 -3.93 -9.97
N SER A 52 -13.38 -3.28 -10.22
CA SER A 52 -12.20 -3.37 -9.35
C SER A 52 -12.42 -2.43 -8.17
N PRO A 53 -12.10 -2.87 -6.94
CA PRO A 53 -12.17 -1.97 -5.80
C PRO A 53 -11.17 -0.82 -5.97
N GLU A 54 -11.57 0.40 -5.61
CA GLU A 54 -10.69 1.57 -5.67
C GLU A 54 -9.62 1.53 -4.57
N HIS A 55 -10.02 1.13 -3.36
CA HIS A 55 -9.13 1.02 -2.20
C HIS A 55 -9.20 -0.39 -1.60
N VAL A 56 -8.05 -1.07 -1.56
CA VAL A 56 -7.88 -2.38 -0.93
C VAL A 56 -7.01 -2.28 0.32
N ALA A 57 -7.46 -2.90 1.41
CA ALA A 57 -6.65 -3.12 2.61
C ALA A 57 -6.06 -4.53 2.62
N LEU A 58 -4.78 -4.66 2.98
CA LEU A 58 -4.08 -5.93 3.17
C LEU A 58 -3.74 -6.10 4.64
N VAL A 59 -4.24 -7.15 5.28
CA VAL A 59 -3.94 -7.48 6.68
C VAL A 59 -2.87 -8.57 6.74
N SER A 60 -1.76 -8.25 7.39
CA SER A 60 -0.63 -9.16 7.61
C SER A 60 -0.85 -10.02 8.87
N TYR A 61 -0.63 -11.33 8.75
CA TYR A 61 -0.68 -12.28 9.88
C TYR A 61 0.71 -12.81 10.21
N LYS A 62 1.14 -12.71 11.47
CA LYS A 62 2.47 -13.16 11.94
C LYS A 62 2.86 -14.58 11.54
N ASN A 63 1.91 -15.52 11.63
CA ASN A 63 2.13 -16.95 11.39
C ASN A 63 1.86 -17.37 9.94
N SER A 64 1.70 -16.40 9.04
CA SER A 64 1.54 -16.65 7.60
C SER A 64 2.89 -16.83 6.93
N LEU A 65 2.95 -17.67 5.88
CA LEU A 65 4.09 -17.73 4.96
C LEU A 65 4.19 -16.47 4.08
N ILE A 66 3.18 -15.60 4.11
CA ILE A 66 3.18 -14.31 3.42
C ILE A 66 4.08 -13.33 4.16
N ASP A 67 5.28 -13.21 3.61
CA ASP A 67 6.30 -12.25 4.00
C ASP A 67 6.14 -10.89 3.27
N SER A 68 7.08 -9.98 3.50
CA SER A 68 7.06 -8.66 2.85
C SER A 68 7.20 -8.70 1.32
N SER A 69 7.91 -9.70 0.77
CA SER A 69 8.06 -9.86 -0.68
C SER A 69 6.76 -10.33 -1.31
N GLN A 70 6.12 -11.34 -0.73
CA GLN A 70 4.82 -11.84 -1.19
C GLN A 70 3.72 -10.78 -1.02
N MET A 71 3.74 -10.02 0.08
CA MET A 71 2.81 -8.89 0.27
C MET A 71 2.97 -7.84 -0.82
N ARG A 72 4.22 -7.55 -1.24
CA ARG A 72 4.50 -6.65 -2.36
C ARG A 72 3.99 -7.19 -3.69
N GLU A 73 4.14 -8.48 -3.94
CA GLU A 73 3.60 -9.11 -5.14
C GLU A 73 2.08 -9.03 -5.20
N ILE A 74 1.40 -9.29 -4.08
CA ILE A 74 -0.06 -9.14 -3.96
C ILE A 74 -0.46 -7.69 -4.26
N ALA A 75 0.22 -6.72 -3.67
CA ALA A 75 -0.06 -5.30 -3.91
C ALA A 75 0.12 -4.91 -5.38
N LEU A 76 1.21 -5.37 -6.02
CA LEU A 76 1.44 -5.13 -7.45
C LEU A 76 0.36 -5.75 -8.34
N GLU A 77 -0.10 -6.96 -8.05
CA GLU A 77 -1.19 -7.58 -8.81
C GLU A 77 -2.46 -6.74 -8.68
N LEU A 78 -2.83 -6.30 -7.47
CA LEU A 78 -4.01 -5.46 -7.25
C LEU A 78 -3.93 -4.13 -8.03
N LEU A 79 -2.78 -3.47 -8.02
CA LEU A 79 -2.55 -2.25 -8.79
C LEU A 79 -2.68 -2.50 -10.31
N GLN A 80 -2.13 -3.62 -10.80
CA GLN A 80 -2.25 -4.01 -12.21
C GLN A 80 -3.69 -4.29 -12.64
N ARG A 81 -4.56 -4.66 -11.70
CA ARG A 81 -6.00 -4.89 -11.92
C ARG A 81 -6.85 -3.64 -11.81
N GLY A 82 -6.24 -2.48 -11.56
CA GLY A 82 -6.94 -1.19 -11.52
C GLY A 82 -7.29 -0.70 -10.12
N CYS A 83 -6.82 -1.37 -9.06
CA CYS A 83 -6.90 -0.81 -7.71
C CYS A 83 -6.08 0.49 -7.66
N LYS A 84 -6.68 1.58 -7.18
CA LYS A 84 -6.02 2.90 -7.15
C LYS A 84 -5.17 3.08 -5.90
N LYS A 85 -5.57 2.44 -4.80
CA LYS A 85 -5.00 2.66 -3.47
C LYS A 85 -4.88 1.36 -2.69
N ILE A 86 -3.78 1.23 -1.95
CA ILE A 86 -3.55 0.08 -1.08
C ILE A 86 -3.14 0.55 0.32
N SER A 87 -3.84 0.08 1.35
CA SER A 87 -3.39 0.18 2.74
C SER A 87 -2.90 -1.18 3.24
N ILE A 88 -1.79 -1.21 3.96
CA ILE A 88 -1.23 -2.45 4.51
C ILE A 88 -1.24 -2.35 6.01
N TRP A 89 -2.06 -3.17 6.66
CA TRP A 89 -2.10 -3.29 8.11
C TRP A 89 -1.05 -4.25 8.60
N ASP A 90 -0.12 -3.70 9.36
CA ASP A 90 1.09 -4.36 9.83
C ASP A 90 1.17 -4.31 11.35
N PRO A 91 0.35 -5.13 12.05
CA PRO A 91 0.26 -5.10 13.51
C PRO A 91 1.61 -5.47 14.17
N ASP A 92 2.37 -6.34 13.52
CA ASP A 92 3.67 -6.84 13.99
C ASP A 92 4.87 -6.02 13.49
N ARG A 93 4.63 -4.94 12.73
CA ARG A 93 5.66 -4.07 12.14
C ARG A 93 6.67 -4.80 11.24
N ARG A 94 6.25 -5.86 10.53
CA ARG A 94 7.10 -6.62 9.59
C ARG A 94 7.32 -5.87 8.27
N MET A 95 6.28 -5.20 7.78
CA MET A 95 6.29 -4.39 6.56
C MET A 95 6.98 -3.06 6.79
N GLU A 96 6.75 -2.40 7.92
CA GLU A 96 7.43 -1.16 8.32
C GLU A 96 8.95 -1.36 8.43
N LYS A 97 9.40 -2.51 8.93
CA LYS A 97 10.83 -2.86 9.05
C LYS A 97 11.44 -3.47 7.80
N SER A 98 10.65 -3.71 6.76
CA SER A 98 11.16 -4.29 5.50
C SER A 98 11.99 -3.27 4.73
N LYS A 99 12.83 -3.75 3.81
CA LYS A 99 13.61 -2.89 2.90
C LYS A 99 12.78 -2.36 1.71
N ILE A 100 11.46 -2.61 1.71
CA ILE A 100 10.57 -2.27 0.61
C ILE A 100 10.07 -0.84 0.83
N ASP A 101 10.28 0.01 -0.18
CA ASP A 101 9.64 1.32 -0.19
C ASP A 101 8.19 1.19 -0.66
N TRP A 102 7.28 1.09 0.30
CA TRP A 102 5.85 0.99 0.05
C TRP A 102 5.27 2.28 -0.56
N SER A 103 5.89 3.43 -0.31
CA SER A 103 5.42 4.71 -0.83
C SER A 103 5.62 4.80 -2.35
N GLU A 104 6.71 4.22 -2.88
CA GLU A 104 6.94 4.10 -4.32
C GLU A 104 5.85 3.26 -5.02
N LEU A 105 5.17 2.38 -4.29
CA LEU A 105 4.09 1.52 -4.78
C LEU A 105 2.70 2.12 -4.55
N ASN A 106 2.59 3.40 -4.14
CA ASN A 106 1.33 4.02 -3.73
C ASN A 106 0.61 3.21 -2.63
N CYS A 107 1.38 2.53 -1.78
CA CYS A 107 0.90 1.74 -0.66
C CYS A 107 1.16 2.51 0.64
N ARG A 108 0.18 2.49 1.55
CA ARG A 108 0.32 3.10 2.87
C ARG A 108 0.38 2.03 3.95
N VAL A 109 1.50 1.94 4.65
CA VAL A 109 1.65 1.04 5.80
C VAL A 109 0.99 1.68 7.03
N LEU A 110 0.11 0.92 7.67
CA LEU A 110 -0.60 1.26 8.90
C LEU A 110 -0.14 0.31 10.00
N THR A 111 0.12 0.85 11.19
CA THR A 111 0.57 0.08 12.36
C THR A 111 -0.45 0.20 13.50
N PRO A 112 -0.30 -0.49 14.64
CA PRO A 112 -1.20 -0.33 15.79
C PRO A 112 -1.43 1.12 16.24
N LYS A 113 -0.49 2.03 15.97
CA LYS A 113 -0.63 3.48 16.23
C LYS A 113 -1.76 4.13 15.40
N ASN A 114 -2.08 3.54 14.25
CA ASN A 114 -3.14 3.93 13.32
C ASN A 114 -4.43 3.13 13.52
N GLY A 115 -4.47 2.21 14.50
CA GLY A 115 -5.61 1.31 14.75
C GLY A 115 -6.65 1.88 15.71
N GLY A 116 -7.12 1.05 16.64
CA GLY A 116 -8.24 1.38 17.54
C GLY A 116 -8.06 2.64 18.41
N SER A 117 -6.82 3.06 18.73
CA SER A 117 -6.60 4.29 19.51
C SER A 117 -6.92 5.56 18.71
N THR A 118 -6.94 5.50 17.38
CA THR A 118 -7.14 6.68 16.53
C THR A 118 -8.46 7.38 16.78
N VAL A 119 -9.55 6.63 17.02
CA VAL A 119 -10.86 7.21 17.31
C VAL A 119 -10.83 7.92 18.66
N SER A 120 -10.29 7.27 19.70
CA SER A 120 -10.18 7.88 21.03
C SER A 120 -9.33 9.14 21.00
N ASP A 121 -8.21 9.11 20.29
CA ASP A 121 -7.32 10.27 20.17
C ASP A 121 -7.96 11.39 19.34
N SER A 122 -8.79 11.05 18.34
CA SER A 122 -9.56 12.03 17.57
C SER A 122 -10.60 12.72 18.45
N ILE A 123 -11.32 11.97 19.30
CA ILE A 123 -12.27 12.54 20.27
C ILE A 123 -11.55 13.47 21.26
N LYS A 124 -10.36 13.11 21.74
CA LYS A 124 -9.55 13.99 22.60
C LYS A 124 -9.16 15.28 21.88
N ARG A 125 -8.77 15.19 20.59
CA ARG A 125 -8.48 16.38 19.76
C ARG A 125 -9.71 17.25 19.56
N MET A 126 -10.88 16.66 19.28
CA MET A 126 -12.15 17.41 19.17
C MET A 126 -12.46 18.17 20.45
N LYS A 127 -12.31 17.51 21.60
CA LYS A 127 -12.50 18.14 22.92
C LYS A 127 -11.50 19.29 23.15
N ALA A 128 -10.22 19.10 22.77
CA ALA A 128 -9.20 20.13 22.89
C ALA A 128 -9.47 21.33 21.96
N SER A 129 -10.14 21.11 20.83
CA SER A 129 -10.61 22.14 19.90
C SER A 129 -11.94 22.79 20.31
N SER A 130 -12.45 22.51 21.52
CA SER A 130 -13.70 23.06 22.05
C SER A 130 -14.94 22.78 21.17
N VAL A 131 -14.93 21.66 20.43
CA VAL A 131 -16.09 21.21 19.65
C VAL A 131 -17.26 20.92 20.60
N SER A 132 -18.43 21.48 20.31
CA SER A 132 -19.63 21.22 21.09
C SER A 132 -20.13 19.80 20.85
N VAL A 133 -20.62 19.12 21.90
CA VAL A 133 -21.23 17.78 21.78
C VAL A 133 -22.36 17.75 20.76
N ARG A 134 -23.07 18.87 20.58
CA ARG A 134 -24.18 18.99 19.61
C ARG A 134 -23.71 19.05 18.16
N GLU A 135 -22.44 19.39 17.93
CA GLU A 135 -21.83 19.47 16.60
C GLU A 135 -21.17 18.15 16.18
N VAL A 136 -21.06 17.19 17.11
CA VAL A 136 -20.45 15.89 16.84
C VAL A 136 -21.34 15.09 15.89
N ASN A 137 -20.85 14.91 14.67
CA ASN A 137 -21.42 14.05 13.65
C ASN A 137 -20.33 13.18 13.01
N VAL A 138 -20.72 12.33 12.07
CA VAL A 138 -19.84 11.37 11.40
C VAL A 138 -18.77 12.09 10.58
N GLU A 139 -19.17 13.15 9.88
CA GLU A 139 -18.31 13.93 8.99
C GLU A 139 -17.21 14.66 9.77
N LEU A 140 -17.56 15.22 10.92
CA LEU A 140 -16.61 15.86 11.82
C LEU A 140 -15.64 14.83 12.40
N LEU A 141 -16.14 13.67 12.82
CA LEU A 141 -15.27 12.62 13.31
C LEU A 141 -14.33 12.09 12.21
N ASP A 142 -14.81 11.91 10.98
CA ASP A 142 -14.01 11.57 9.80
C ASP A 142 -12.90 12.60 9.56
N HIS A 143 -13.22 13.89 9.67
CA HIS A 143 -12.24 14.97 9.56
C HIS A 143 -11.12 14.85 10.62
N PHE A 144 -11.48 14.59 11.89
CA PHE A 144 -10.50 14.47 12.97
C PHE A 144 -9.70 13.17 12.94
N ILE A 145 -10.27 12.07 12.45
CA ILE A 145 -9.55 10.80 12.22
C ILE A 145 -8.60 10.94 11.03
N GLY A 146 -9.00 11.73 10.03
CA GLY A 146 -8.22 12.05 8.85
C GLY A 146 -7.93 10.82 8.01
N PRO A 147 -6.72 10.69 7.43
CA PRO A 147 -6.39 9.59 6.52
C PRO A 147 -6.54 8.18 7.13
N ASN A 148 -6.55 8.03 8.46
CA ASN A 148 -6.76 6.71 9.08
C ASN A 148 -8.22 6.22 9.01
N GLY A 149 -9.15 7.11 8.66
CA GLY A 149 -10.57 6.83 8.54
C GLY A 149 -11.01 6.47 7.13
N GLU A 150 -10.08 6.45 6.17
CA GLU A 150 -10.38 6.08 4.78
C GLU A 150 -10.84 4.63 4.68
N GLU A 151 -11.99 4.45 4.02
CA GLU A 151 -12.69 3.17 3.97
C GLU A 151 -12.22 2.32 2.79
N PRO A 152 -11.53 1.19 3.03
CA PRO A 152 -11.28 0.23 1.97
C PRO A 152 -12.59 -0.44 1.56
N GLU A 153 -12.80 -0.63 0.27
CA GLU A 153 -13.95 -1.39 -0.24
C GLU A 153 -13.75 -2.90 -0.06
N LEU A 154 -12.50 -3.33 -0.06
CA LEU A 154 -12.06 -4.72 0.06
C LEU A 154 -10.93 -4.82 1.10
N LEU A 155 -11.03 -5.78 2.03
CA LEU A 155 -9.95 -6.15 2.95
C LEU A 155 -9.56 -7.61 2.73
N LEU A 156 -8.28 -7.83 2.40
CA LEU A 156 -7.68 -9.15 2.25
C LEU A 156 -6.94 -9.54 3.52
N CYS A 157 -7.36 -10.65 4.12
CA CYS A 157 -6.67 -11.25 5.25
C CYS A 157 -5.60 -12.22 4.77
N CYS A 158 -4.39 -11.69 4.56
CA CYS A 158 -3.25 -12.40 3.97
C CYS A 158 -2.66 -13.42 4.95
N GLY A 159 -2.97 -14.69 4.68
CA GLY A 159 -2.56 -15.85 5.46
C GLY A 159 -3.50 -16.23 6.58
N ALA A 160 -4.77 -15.81 6.50
CA ALA A 160 -5.81 -16.39 7.34
C ALA A 160 -5.99 -17.87 6.96
N LEU A 161 -5.94 -18.75 7.96
CA LEU A 161 -6.21 -20.18 7.80
C LEU A 161 -7.69 -20.47 8.08
N ASP A 162 -8.12 -20.31 9.35
CA ASP A 162 -9.47 -20.72 9.77
C ASP A 162 -10.30 -19.57 10.37
N LEU A 163 -9.64 -18.60 11.03
CA LEU A 163 -10.29 -17.47 11.68
C LEU A 163 -9.82 -16.15 11.07
N VAL A 164 -10.75 -15.50 10.37
CA VAL A 164 -10.56 -14.15 9.82
C VAL A 164 -10.64 -13.15 10.95
N SER A 165 -9.54 -12.45 11.21
CA SER A 165 -9.45 -11.36 12.19
C SER A 165 -8.82 -10.13 11.54
N THR A 166 -9.39 -8.96 11.79
CA THR A 166 -8.83 -7.70 11.30
C THR A 166 -7.57 -7.28 12.07
N LYS A 167 -7.19 -8.01 13.14
CA LYS A 167 -6.01 -7.75 13.99
C LYS A 167 -5.91 -6.29 14.47
N GLY A 168 -7.05 -5.64 14.68
CA GLY A 168 -7.10 -4.25 15.13
C GLY A 168 -6.90 -3.20 14.03
N TYR A 169 -7.04 -3.56 12.74
CA TYR A 169 -7.21 -2.60 11.64
C TYR A 169 -8.24 -1.53 12.09
N PRO A 170 -8.01 -0.23 11.82
CA PRO A 170 -8.87 0.85 12.31
C PRO A 170 -10.37 0.53 12.13
N PRO A 171 -11.10 0.21 13.21
CA PRO A 171 -12.45 -0.35 13.11
C PRO A 171 -13.43 0.63 12.46
N TRP A 172 -13.21 1.93 12.66
CA TRP A 172 -14.00 3.00 12.07
C TRP A 172 -14.04 2.96 10.54
N ALA A 173 -12.95 2.53 9.90
CA ALA A 173 -12.84 2.46 8.44
C ALA A 173 -13.52 1.21 7.84
N LEU A 174 -13.98 0.26 8.65
CA LEU A 174 -14.46 -1.05 8.18
C LEU A 174 -15.98 -1.18 8.07
N ARG A 175 -16.72 -0.06 8.08
CA ARG A 175 -18.19 -0.03 8.14
C ARG A 175 -18.85 -0.79 6.98
N LEU A 176 -18.30 -0.65 5.79
CA LEU A 176 -18.85 -1.18 4.53
C LEU A 176 -17.86 -2.06 3.76
N THR A 177 -16.73 -2.38 4.39
CA THR A 177 -15.64 -3.14 3.75
C THR A 177 -16.04 -4.60 3.55
N THR A 178 -15.84 -5.11 2.34
CA THR A 178 -15.96 -6.54 2.07
C THR A 178 -14.69 -7.25 2.53
N ILE A 179 -14.81 -8.31 3.33
CA ILE A 179 -13.65 -9.01 3.90
C ILE A 179 -13.50 -10.38 3.24
N TYR A 180 -12.31 -10.67 2.71
CA TYR A 180 -11.98 -11.99 2.19
C TYR A 180 -10.69 -12.56 2.82
N PRO A 181 -10.67 -13.84 3.19
CA PRO A 181 -9.42 -14.53 3.48
C PRO A 181 -8.61 -14.72 2.20
N LEU A 182 -7.30 -14.55 2.30
CA LEU A 182 -6.35 -14.98 1.28
C LEU A 182 -5.46 -16.04 1.93
N PRO A 183 -5.63 -17.34 1.61
CA PRO A 183 -4.94 -18.41 2.31
C PRO A 183 -3.42 -18.40 2.08
N SER A 184 -2.71 -19.11 2.96
CA SER A 184 -1.27 -19.34 2.85
C SER A 184 -1.02 -20.83 2.56
N PRO A 185 -0.20 -21.22 1.56
CA PRO A 185 0.59 -20.34 0.69
C PRO A 185 -0.25 -19.59 -0.35
N TYR A 186 0.23 -18.39 -0.69
CA TYR A 186 -0.37 -17.50 -1.68
C TYR A 186 -0.13 -18.01 -3.11
N SER A 187 -1.14 -17.86 -3.98
CA SER A 187 -1.00 -17.98 -5.43
C SER A 187 -1.74 -16.84 -6.15
N LYS A 188 -1.21 -16.41 -7.30
CA LYS A 188 -1.79 -15.30 -8.09
C LYS A 188 -3.24 -15.56 -8.54
N SER A 189 -3.62 -16.82 -8.76
CA SER A 189 -4.99 -17.20 -9.11
C SER A 189 -5.99 -16.83 -8.01
N GLN A 190 -5.59 -16.89 -6.74
CA GLN A 190 -6.46 -16.55 -5.61
C GLN A 190 -6.83 -15.06 -5.59
N VAL A 191 -5.93 -14.17 -5.98
CA VAL A 191 -6.26 -12.73 -6.10
C VAL A 191 -7.33 -12.51 -7.16
N ASN A 192 -7.24 -13.21 -8.30
CA ASN A 192 -8.27 -13.13 -9.34
C ASN A 192 -9.61 -13.70 -8.88
N GLU A 193 -9.60 -14.79 -8.12
CA GLU A 193 -10.80 -15.36 -7.54
C GLU A 193 -11.47 -14.38 -6.57
N VAL A 194 -10.69 -13.73 -5.70
CA VAL A 194 -11.22 -12.74 -4.76
C VAL A 194 -11.78 -11.52 -5.49
N LEU A 195 -11.09 -10.99 -6.48
CA LEU A 195 -11.59 -9.86 -7.28
C LEU A 195 -12.86 -10.22 -8.06
N SER A 196 -12.91 -11.43 -8.62
CA SER A 196 -14.11 -11.96 -9.28
C SER A 196 -15.28 -12.04 -8.30
N ARG A 197 -15.07 -12.56 -7.09
CA ARG A 197 -16.10 -12.60 -6.05
C ARG A 197 -16.55 -11.20 -5.64
N TYR A 198 -15.61 -10.30 -5.38
CA TYR A 198 -15.91 -8.90 -5.03
C TYR A 198 -16.79 -8.24 -6.09
N SER A 199 -16.53 -8.46 -7.38
CA SER A 199 -17.33 -7.87 -8.47
C SER A 199 -18.81 -8.30 -8.49
N THR A 200 -19.15 -9.37 -7.78
CA THR A 200 -20.54 -9.85 -7.65
C THR A 200 -21.23 -9.35 -6.38
N VAL A 201 -20.51 -8.64 -5.50
CA VAL A 201 -21.03 -8.13 -4.24
C VAL A 201 -21.99 -6.97 -4.52
N SER A 202 -23.20 -7.07 -3.96
CA SER A 202 -24.18 -5.99 -3.98
C SER A 202 -24.24 -5.33 -2.60
N GLN A 203 -23.71 -4.11 -2.51
CA GLN A 203 -23.82 -3.30 -1.29
C GLN A 203 -25.17 -2.57 -1.27
N ARG A 204 -26.00 -2.84 -0.26
CA ARG A 204 -27.36 -2.29 -0.15
C ARG A 204 -27.47 -1.08 0.76
N TYR A 205 -26.44 -0.78 1.55
CA TYR A 205 -26.39 0.36 2.46
C TYR A 205 -27.65 0.51 3.34
N GLY A 206 -28.23 -0.62 3.78
CA GLY A 206 -29.43 -0.65 4.62
C GLY A 206 -30.78 -0.46 3.91
N LYS A 207 -30.81 -0.46 2.57
CA LYS A 207 -32.05 -0.44 1.76
C LYS A 207 -32.59 -1.84 1.47
#